data_AF-A0A9D1MSD9-F1
#
_entry.id   AF-A0A9D1MSD9-F1
#
_cell.length_a   1.000
_cell.length_b   1.000
_cell.length_c   1.000
_cell.angle_alpha   90.00
_cell.angle_beta   90.00
_cell.angle_gamma   90.00
#
_symmetry.space_group_name_H-M   'P 1'
#
loop_
_entity.id
_entity.type
_entity.pdbx_description
1 polymer ?
#
loop_
_entity_poly.entity_id
_entity_poly.type
_entity_poly.pdbx_seq_one_letter_code
_entity_poly.pdbx_strand_id
1 'polypeptide(L)'
;MQDMLIIIGFSILLILGLISLYLVKSTNSRIQEIQKTLTYQHNVIVKIQSVLKNKSATNAVAENAEMIYQDLLQNLIPIMAAIDVMPRNTNEHPLWRALGGIMDEYAKNPFALEKLRRCIKLDSEVARSVDNYMNRADSFLNHLTTTDPDGILAATFTDGLLGQSLTFFAQAKQLANQSNE
;
A
#
# COMPACT_ATOMS: atom_id res chain seq x y z
N MET A 1 -0.47 36.57 -81.86
CA MET A 1 0.48 35.68 -81.14
C MET A 1 0.69 36.08 -79.69
N GLN A 2 0.81 37.37 -79.38
CA GLN A 2 1.00 37.86 -78.00
C GLN A 2 -0.17 37.52 -77.06
N ASP A 3 -1.43 37.71 -77.49
CA ASP A 3 -2.61 37.41 -76.65
C ASP A 3 -2.75 35.90 -76.34
N MET A 4 -2.37 35.05 -77.29
CA MET A 4 -2.38 33.59 -77.10
C MET A 4 -1.34 33.15 -76.05
N LEU A 5 -0.15 33.77 -76.05
CA LEU A 5 0.89 33.48 -75.06
C LEU A 5 0.48 33.94 -73.65
N ILE A 6 -0.22 35.07 -73.53
CA ILE A 6 -0.73 35.58 -72.25
C ILE A 6 -1.80 34.62 -71.68
N ILE A 7 -2.72 34.15 -72.51
CA ILE A 7 -3.77 33.20 -72.09
C ILE A 7 -3.16 31.86 -71.65
N ILE A 8 -2.17 31.34 -72.39
CA ILE A 8 -1.46 30.11 -72.01
C ILE A 8 -0.70 30.30 -70.69
N GLY A 9 0.01 31.42 -70.52
CA GLY A 9 0.73 31.73 -69.28
C GLY A 9 -0.19 31.81 -68.05
N PHE A 10 -1.36 32.46 -68.21
CA PHE A 10 -2.35 32.55 -67.13
C PHE A 10 -2.96 31.19 -66.79
N SER A 11 -3.21 30.36 -67.81
CA SER A 11 -3.75 29.00 -67.64
C SER A 11 -2.78 28.10 -66.85
N ILE A 12 -1.48 28.19 -67.14
CA ILE A 12 -0.44 27.43 -66.43
C ILE A 12 -0.35 27.86 -64.96
N LEU A 13 -0.37 29.17 -64.68
CA LEU A 13 -0.35 29.69 -63.31
C LEU A 13 -1.57 29.23 -62.51
N LEU A 14 -2.74 29.21 -63.13
CA LEU A 14 -3.98 28.79 -62.48
C LEU A 14 -3.96 27.29 -62.13
N ILE A 15 -3.45 26.45 -63.04
CA ILE A 15 -3.27 25.01 -62.79
C ILE A 15 -2.26 24.76 -61.66
N LEU A 16 -1.12 25.45 -61.66
CA LEU A 16 -0.13 25.34 -60.59
C LEU A 16 -0.70 25.77 -59.23
N GLY A 17 -1.50 26.85 -59.21
CA GLY A 17 -2.20 27.30 -58.01
C GLY A 17 -3.14 26.24 -57.43
N LEU A 18 -3.95 25.60 -58.28
CA LEU A 18 -4.87 24.53 -57.86
C LEU A 18 -4.14 23.29 -57.33
N ILE A 19 -3.02 22.90 -57.96
CA ILE A 19 -2.19 21.78 -57.49
C ILE A 19 -1.60 22.08 -56.11
N SER A 20 -1.10 23.29 -55.88
CA SER A 20 -0.54 23.68 -54.59
C SER A 20 -1.58 23.62 -53.46
N LEU A 21 -2.80 24.10 -53.72
CA LEU A 21 -3.92 24.07 -52.77
C LEU A 21 -4.34 22.63 -52.44
N TYR A 22 -4.37 21.75 -53.44
CA TYR A 22 -4.68 20.34 -53.25
C TYR A 22 -3.64 19.63 -52.37
N LEU A 23 -2.34 19.89 -52.61
CA LEU A 23 -1.25 19.33 -51.81
C LEU A 23 -1.30 19.81 -50.36
N VAL A 24 -1.51 21.11 -50.12
CA VAL A 24 -1.62 21.66 -48.75
C VAL A 24 -2.80 21.05 -48.01
N LYS A 25 -3.96 20.90 -48.66
CA LYS A 25 -5.15 20.28 -48.05
C LYS A 25 -4.91 18.81 -47.71
N SER A 26 -4.30 18.05 -48.61
CA SER A 26 -3.97 16.63 -48.42
C SER A 26 -2.99 16.42 -47.26
N THR A 27 -1.94 17.24 -47.18
CA THR A 27 -0.97 17.17 -46.08
C THR A 27 -1.59 17.55 -44.74
N ASN A 28 -2.44 18.58 -44.69
CA ASN A 28 -3.13 18.96 -43.46
C ASN A 28 -4.07 17.86 -42.92
N SER A 29 -4.80 17.18 -43.80
CA SER A 29 -5.65 16.05 -43.37
C SER A 29 -4.82 14.89 -42.81
N ARG A 30 -3.69 14.55 -43.45
CA ARG A 30 -2.78 13.51 -42.95
C ARG A 30 -2.15 13.88 -41.60
N ILE A 31 -1.78 15.14 -41.41
CA ILE A 31 -1.23 15.63 -40.13
C ILE A 31 -2.28 15.52 -39.01
N GLN A 32 -3.54 15.85 -39.27
CA GLN A 32 -4.62 15.72 -38.30
C GLN A 32 -4.88 14.27 -37.89
N GLU A 33 -4.81 13.32 -38.83
CA GLU A 33 -4.92 11.89 -38.54
C GLU A 33 -3.74 11.38 -37.70
N ILE A 34 -2.51 11.79 -38.03
CA ILE A 34 -1.31 11.47 -37.25
C ILE A 34 -1.43 12.03 -35.83
N GLN A 35 -1.90 13.26 -35.66
CA GLN A 35 -2.12 13.87 -34.35
C GLN A 35 -3.16 13.10 -33.53
N LYS A 36 -4.26 12.65 -34.15
CA LYS A 36 -5.27 11.82 -33.46
C LYS A 36 -4.69 10.47 -33.03
N THR A 37 -3.92 9.81 -33.89
CA THR A 37 -3.26 8.54 -33.56
C THR A 37 -2.23 8.72 -32.43
N LEU A 38 -1.43 9.79 -32.45
CA LEU A 38 -0.48 10.11 -31.38
C LEU A 38 -1.19 10.42 -30.05
N THR A 39 -2.28 11.17 -30.09
CA THR A 39 -3.09 11.47 -28.90
C THR A 39 -3.70 10.20 -28.31
N TYR A 40 -4.21 9.32 -29.17
CA TYR A 40 -4.72 8.02 -28.75
C TYR A 40 -3.63 7.14 -28.14
N GLN A 41 -2.46 7.04 -28.78
CA GLN A 41 -1.31 6.28 -28.25
C GLN A 41 -0.83 6.84 -26.91
N HIS A 42 -0.75 8.16 -26.77
CA HIS A 42 -0.41 8.81 -25.50
C HIS A 42 -1.40 8.44 -24.39
N ASN A 43 -2.71 8.53 -24.67
CA ASN A 43 -3.74 8.15 -23.71
C ASN A 43 -3.68 6.67 -23.31
N VAL A 44 -3.37 5.79 -24.26
CA VAL A 44 -3.17 4.36 -23.97
C VAL A 44 -1.94 4.14 -23.09
N ILE A 45 -0.81 4.81 -23.37
CA ILE A 45 0.41 4.75 -22.56
C ILE A 45 0.13 5.24 -21.13
N VAL A 46 -0.56 6.37 -20.97
CA VAL A 46 -0.91 6.91 -19.64
C VAL A 46 -1.81 5.93 -18.87
N LYS A 47 -2.79 5.30 -19.53
CA LYS A 47 -3.62 4.27 -18.90
C LYS A 47 -2.81 3.03 -18.51
N ILE A 48 -1.91 2.55 -19.38
CA ILE A 48 -1.02 1.42 -19.07
C ILE A 48 -0.12 1.77 -17.88
N GLN A 49 0.45 2.98 -17.85
CA GLN A 49 1.25 3.47 -16.73
C GLN A 49 0.44 3.56 -15.43
N SER A 50 -0.82 4.01 -15.47
CA SER A 50 -1.66 4.08 -14.27
C SER A 50 -1.99 2.67 -13.75
N VAL A 51 -2.29 1.72 -14.65
CA VAL A 51 -2.57 0.33 -14.28
C VAL A 51 -1.32 -0.36 -13.72
N LEU A 52 -0.15 -0.16 -14.35
CA LEU A 52 1.12 -0.70 -13.85
C LEU A 52 1.53 -0.07 -12.51
N LYS A 53 1.35 1.25 -12.35
CA LYS A 53 1.61 1.93 -11.07
C LYS A 53 0.68 1.43 -9.97
N ASN A 54 -0.61 1.20 -10.28
CA ASN A 54 -1.56 0.67 -9.31
C ASN A 54 -1.22 -0.78 -8.93
N LYS A 55 -0.93 -1.64 -9.91
CA LYS A 55 -0.52 -3.04 -9.65
C LYS A 55 0.81 -3.15 -8.91
N SER A 56 1.77 -2.29 -9.25
CA SER A 56 3.05 -2.18 -8.52
C SER A 56 2.83 -1.68 -7.10
N ALA A 57 1.94 -0.71 -6.88
CA ALA A 57 1.58 -0.25 -5.55
C ALA A 57 0.89 -1.35 -4.74
N THR A 58 -0.04 -2.10 -5.33
CA THR A 58 -0.71 -3.23 -4.66
C THR A 58 0.27 -4.35 -4.31
N ASN A 59 1.18 -4.71 -5.21
CA ASN A 59 2.19 -5.73 -4.95
C ASN A 59 3.21 -5.26 -3.90
N ALA A 60 3.65 -4.00 -3.97
CA ALA A 60 4.53 -3.43 -2.96
C ALA A 60 3.86 -3.34 -1.58
N VAL A 61 2.56 -3.01 -1.53
CA VAL A 61 1.79 -3.01 -0.27
C VAL A 61 1.65 -4.43 0.28
N ALA A 62 1.39 -5.44 -0.56
CA ALA A 62 1.30 -6.83 -0.12
C ALA A 62 2.64 -7.40 0.37
N GLU A 63 3.73 -7.12 -0.34
CA GLU A 63 5.09 -7.53 0.07
C GLU A 63 5.54 -6.81 1.35
N ASN A 64 5.26 -5.50 1.46
CA ASN A 64 5.53 -4.75 2.68
C ASN A 64 4.66 -5.24 3.85
N ALA A 65 3.40 -5.61 3.61
CA ALA A 65 2.53 -6.13 4.66
C ALA A 65 3.04 -7.47 5.22
N GLU A 66 3.51 -8.38 4.36
CA GLU A 66 4.10 -9.65 4.81
C GLU A 66 5.36 -9.44 5.64
N MET A 67 6.25 -8.54 5.19
CA MET A 67 7.45 -8.18 5.95
C MET A 67 7.09 -7.60 7.33
N ILE A 68 6.07 -6.73 7.40
CA ILE A 68 5.56 -6.17 8.66
C ILE A 68 4.98 -7.29 9.54
N TYR A 69 4.22 -8.24 8.99
CA TYR A 69 3.65 -9.34 9.77
C TYR A 69 4.71 -10.27 10.34
N GLN A 70 5.75 -10.59 9.57
CA GLN A 70 6.87 -11.41 10.05
C GLN A 70 7.64 -10.70 11.16
N ASP A 71 7.85 -9.41 11.02
CA ASP A 71 8.54 -8.60 12.01
C ASP A 71 7.71 -8.42 13.30
N LEU A 72 6.39 -8.23 13.22
CA LEU A 72 5.51 -8.30 14.39
C LEU A 72 5.58 -9.67 15.05
N LEU A 73 5.54 -10.76 14.28
CA LEU A 73 5.65 -12.12 14.80
C LEU A 73 6.98 -12.36 15.52
N GLN A 74 8.10 -11.88 14.97
CA GLN A 74 9.42 -12.02 15.60
C GLN A 74 9.48 -11.40 16.99
N ASN A 75 8.79 -10.27 17.21
CA ASN A 75 8.70 -9.63 18.52
C ASN A 75 7.75 -10.38 19.48
N LEU A 76 6.80 -11.17 18.98
CA LEU A 76 5.88 -11.97 19.80
C LEU A 76 6.51 -13.28 20.31
N ILE A 77 7.44 -13.89 19.57
CA ILE A 77 8.10 -15.14 19.97
C ILE A 77 8.72 -15.06 21.38
N PRO A 78 9.58 -14.07 21.71
CA PRO A 78 10.16 -13.98 23.05
C PRO A 78 9.11 -13.69 24.12
N ILE A 79 8.04 -12.95 23.79
CA ILE A 79 6.93 -12.67 24.71
C ILE A 79 6.21 -13.98 25.05
N MET A 80 5.83 -14.76 24.04
CA MET A 80 5.14 -16.05 24.20
C MET A 80 5.96 -17.04 25.00
N ALA A 81 7.27 -17.12 24.75
CA ALA A 81 8.18 -17.96 25.51
C ALA A 81 8.25 -17.54 26.99
N ALA A 82 8.28 -16.24 27.26
CA ALA A 82 8.36 -15.71 28.63
C ALA A 82 7.09 -15.98 29.46
N ILE A 83 5.92 -15.97 28.83
CA ILE A 83 4.63 -16.24 29.51
C ILE A 83 4.17 -17.69 29.41
N ASP A 84 4.96 -18.56 28.77
CA ASP A 84 4.71 -19.99 28.52
C ASP A 84 3.40 -20.25 27.76
N VAL A 85 3.25 -19.58 26.62
CA VAL A 85 2.06 -19.69 25.75
C VAL A 85 2.42 -20.30 24.40
N MET A 86 1.62 -21.26 23.96
CA MET A 86 1.71 -21.85 22.63
C MET A 86 0.77 -21.15 21.63
N PRO A 87 1.14 -21.08 20.33
CA PRO A 87 0.25 -20.56 19.30
C PRO A 87 -0.94 -21.49 19.08
N ARG A 88 -2.05 -20.94 18.57
CA ARG A 88 -3.24 -21.74 18.23
C ARG A 88 -2.95 -22.73 17.12
N ASN A 89 -3.52 -23.93 17.24
CA ASN A 89 -3.45 -24.96 16.20
C ASN A 89 -4.60 -24.79 15.19
N THR A 90 -4.52 -23.72 14.39
CA THR A 90 -5.49 -23.37 13.35
C THR A 90 -4.80 -23.10 12.01
N ASN A 91 -5.57 -23.08 10.92
CA ASN A 91 -5.06 -22.75 9.57
C ASN A 91 -4.86 -21.24 9.34
N GLU A 92 -4.86 -20.43 10.40
CA GLU A 92 -4.71 -18.98 10.33
C GLU A 92 -3.26 -18.56 10.02
N HIS A 93 -3.07 -17.28 9.68
CA HIS A 93 -1.74 -16.69 9.56
C HIS A 93 -0.94 -16.87 10.87
N PRO A 94 0.37 -17.18 10.84
CA PRO A 94 1.19 -17.38 12.05
C PRO A 94 1.07 -16.26 13.10
N LEU A 95 1.00 -15.00 12.64
CA LEU A 95 0.76 -13.84 13.52
C LEU A 95 -0.53 -13.96 14.33
N TRP A 96 -1.64 -14.33 13.68
CA TRP A 96 -2.94 -14.46 14.34
C TRP A 96 -3.00 -15.68 15.24
N ARG A 97 -2.29 -16.76 14.90
CA ARG A 97 -2.13 -17.91 15.80
C ARG A 97 -1.41 -17.53 17.09
N ALA A 98 -0.32 -16.76 16.98
CA ALA A 98 0.45 -16.28 18.12
C ALA A 98 -0.38 -15.34 19.00
N LEU A 99 -0.93 -14.28 18.41
CA LEU A 99 -1.77 -13.31 19.13
C LEU A 99 -3.01 -13.95 19.75
N GLY A 100 -3.69 -14.79 18.97
CA GLY A 100 -4.82 -15.56 19.45
C GLY A 100 -4.48 -16.47 20.61
N GLY A 101 -3.29 -17.10 20.61
CA GLY A 101 -2.85 -17.92 21.74
C GLY A 101 -2.67 -17.10 23.02
N ILE A 102 -2.05 -15.92 22.91
CA ILE A 102 -1.85 -15.00 24.05
C ILE A 102 -3.19 -14.49 24.58
N MET A 103 -4.09 -14.06 23.70
CA MET A 103 -5.40 -13.54 24.09
C MET A 103 -6.29 -14.64 24.69
N ASP A 104 -6.26 -15.85 24.11
CA ASP A 104 -7.00 -17.00 24.66
C ASP A 104 -6.47 -17.38 26.05
N GLU A 105 -5.15 -17.35 26.28
CA GLU A 105 -4.57 -17.61 27.59
C GLU A 105 -4.98 -16.53 28.60
N TYR A 106 -4.96 -15.26 28.19
CA TYR A 106 -5.40 -14.15 29.03
C TYR A 106 -6.89 -14.25 29.38
N ALA A 107 -7.75 -14.59 28.41
CA ALA A 107 -9.18 -14.75 28.63
C ALA A 107 -9.50 -15.92 29.60
N LYS A 108 -8.70 -16.99 29.56
CA LYS A 108 -8.83 -18.12 30.49
C LYS A 108 -8.26 -17.82 31.87
N ASN A 109 -7.16 -17.08 31.93
CA ASN A 109 -6.43 -16.83 33.16
C ASN A 109 -5.98 -15.36 33.25
N PRO A 110 -6.67 -14.53 34.08
CA PRO A 110 -6.26 -13.14 34.33
C PRO A 110 -4.83 -12.99 34.85
N PHE A 111 -4.24 -14.05 35.42
CA PHE A 111 -2.85 -14.06 35.88
C PHE A 111 -1.84 -13.98 34.73
N ALA A 112 -2.25 -14.19 33.47
CA ALA A 112 -1.37 -13.98 32.31
C ALA A 112 -0.88 -12.51 32.21
N LEU A 113 -1.72 -11.54 32.60
CA LEU A 113 -1.32 -10.14 32.68
C LEU A 113 -0.23 -9.92 33.73
N GLU A 114 -0.36 -10.56 34.89
CA GLU A 114 0.62 -10.48 35.98
C GLU A 114 1.94 -11.19 35.63
N LYS A 115 1.87 -12.33 34.92
CA LYS A 115 3.06 -12.99 34.35
C LYS A 115 3.79 -12.05 33.42
N LEU A 116 3.08 -11.46 32.45
CA LEU A 116 3.68 -10.54 31.49
C LEU A 116 4.27 -9.31 32.17
N ARG A 117 3.56 -8.73 33.15
CA ARG A 117 4.07 -7.60 33.96
C ARG A 117 5.41 -7.94 34.61
N ARG A 118 5.51 -9.12 35.24
CA ARG A 118 6.77 -9.58 35.86
C ARG A 118 7.87 -9.79 34.83
N CYS A 119 7.56 -10.41 33.69
CA CYS A 119 8.53 -10.60 32.62
C CYS A 119 9.05 -9.25 32.09
N ILE A 120 8.18 -8.26 31.86
CA ILE A 120 8.59 -6.90 31.46
C ILE A 120 9.49 -6.25 32.53
N LYS A 121 9.20 -6.44 33.81
CA LYS A 121 9.99 -5.85 34.90
C LYS A 121 11.35 -6.52 35.10
N LEU A 122 11.42 -7.84 34.88
CA LEU A 122 12.60 -8.66 35.22
C LEU A 122 13.50 -8.94 34.01
N ASP A 123 12.95 -8.93 32.79
CA ASP A 123 13.65 -9.27 31.57
C ASP A 123 13.60 -8.09 30.58
N SER A 124 14.76 -7.47 30.38
CA SER A 124 14.93 -6.35 29.46
C SER A 124 14.70 -6.71 28.00
N GLU A 125 14.91 -7.96 27.59
CA GLU A 125 14.66 -8.40 26.22
C GLU A 125 13.16 -8.52 25.94
N VAL A 126 12.39 -9.03 26.92
CA VAL A 126 10.94 -9.07 26.83
C VAL A 126 10.37 -7.66 26.82
N ALA A 127 10.85 -6.77 27.70
CA ALA A 127 10.44 -5.36 27.69
C ALA A 127 10.70 -4.68 26.34
N ARG A 128 11.90 -4.89 25.78
CA ARG A 128 12.27 -4.35 24.45
C ARG A 128 11.39 -4.93 23.34
N SER A 129 11.08 -6.22 23.41
CA SER A 129 10.24 -6.89 22.41
C SER A 129 8.80 -6.39 22.45
N VAL A 130 8.26 -6.15 23.64
CA VAL A 130 6.95 -5.51 23.83
C VAL A 130 6.96 -4.09 23.24
N ASP A 131 7.98 -3.29 23.54
CA ASP A 131 8.08 -1.91 23.03
C ASP A 131 8.21 -1.86 21.51
N ASN A 132 9.05 -2.72 20.94
CA ASN A 132 9.21 -2.83 19.50
C ASN A 132 7.91 -3.29 18.85
N TYR A 133 7.23 -4.29 19.41
CA TYR A 133 5.94 -4.73 18.92
C TYR A 133 4.92 -3.59 18.89
N MET A 134 4.76 -2.88 20.01
CA MET A 134 3.79 -1.78 20.13
C MET A 134 4.07 -0.67 19.12
N ASN A 135 5.32 -0.20 19.04
CA ASN A 135 5.70 0.87 18.11
C ASN A 135 5.44 0.50 16.65
N ARG A 136 5.71 -0.75 16.27
CA ARG A 136 5.54 -1.22 14.89
C ARG A 136 4.08 -1.49 14.55
N ALA A 137 3.31 -2.05 15.48
CA ALA A 137 1.87 -2.23 15.32
C ALA A 137 1.15 -0.88 15.19
N ASP A 138 1.51 0.11 16.02
CA ASP A 138 0.97 1.47 15.91
C ASP A 138 1.33 2.14 14.58
N SER A 139 2.59 2.01 14.14
CA SER A 139 3.02 2.53 12.84
C SER A 139 2.25 1.87 11.68
N PHE A 140 1.96 0.58 11.78
CA PHE A 140 1.17 -0.15 10.78
C PHE A 140 -0.29 0.30 10.76
N LEU A 141 -0.92 0.44 11.92
CA LEU A 141 -2.30 0.95 12.03
C LEU A 141 -2.43 2.38 11.51
N ASN A 142 -1.45 3.24 11.81
CA ASN A 142 -1.40 4.61 11.27
C ASN A 142 -1.24 4.62 9.75
N HIS A 143 -0.39 3.74 9.21
CA HIS A 143 -0.22 3.60 7.77
C HIS A 143 -1.52 3.14 7.11
N LEU A 144 -2.18 2.11 7.64
CA LEU A 144 -3.48 1.62 7.17
C LEU A 144 -4.54 2.71 7.19
N THR A 145 -4.65 3.46 8.29
CA THR A 145 -5.60 4.58 8.41
C THR A 145 -5.37 5.65 7.35
N THR A 146 -4.11 5.87 6.94
CA THR A 146 -3.77 6.85 5.90
C THR A 146 -4.01 6.32 4.48
N THR A 147 -3.99 4.99 4.29
CA THR A 147 -4.10 4.36 2.97
C THR A 147 -5.46 3.75 2.67
N ASP A 148 -6.34 3.59 3.67
CA ASP A 148 -7.69 3.05 3.55
C ASP A 148 -8.76 4.16 3.57
N PRO A 149 -9.29 4.60 2.40
CA PRO A 149 -10.23 5.72 2.31
C PRO A 149 -11.60 5.41 2.94
N ASP A 150 -11.98 4.14 3.01
CA ASP A 150 -13.27 3.69 3.55
C ASP A 150 -13.18 3.34 5.05
N GLY A 151 -11.96 3.23 5.59
CA GLY A 151 -11.67 2.99 7.01
C GLY A 151 -12.06 1.61 7.55
N ILE A 152 -12.64 0.74 6.72
CA ILE A 152 -13.15 -0.58 7.13
C ILE A 152 -11.99 -1.49 7.56
N LEU A 153 -10.87 -1.47 6.84
CA LEU A 153 -9.70 -2.28 7.20
C LEU A 153 -9.06 -1.72 8.46
N ALA A 154 -8.85 -0.40 8.53
CA ALA A 154 -8.28 0.23 9.72
C ALA A 154 -9.11 -0.09 10.99
N ALA A 155 -10.44 0.01 10.92
CA ALA A 155 -11.34 -0.35 12.01
C ALA A 155 -11.26 -1.85 12.35
N THR A 156 -11.26 -2.73 11.34
CA THR A 156 -11.18 -4.19 11.56
C THR A 156 -9.92 -4.61 12.31
N PHE A 157 -8.76 -4.02 11.99
CA PHE A 157 -7.50 -4.33 12.67
C PHE A 157 -7.44 -3.69 14.07
N THR A 158 -8.00 -2.49 14.23
CA THR A 158 -8.04 -1.79 15.52
C THR A 158 -8.97 -2.48 16.53
N ASP A 159 -10.14 -2.92 16.09
CA ASP A 159 -11.11 -3.62 16.96
C ASP A 159 -10.79 -5.12 17.09
N GLY A 160 -9.95 -5.65 16.20
CA GLY A 160 -9.53 -7.04 16.14
C GLY A 160 -8.39 -7.41 17.10
N LEU A 161 -7.77 -8.57 16.83
CA LEU A 161 -6.68 -9.12 17.65
C LEU A 161 -5.49 -8.18 17.81
N LEU A 162 -5.19 -7.36 16.79
CA LEU A 162 -4.05 -6.44 16.82
C LEU A 162 -4.28 -5.33 17.86
N GLY A 163 -5.40 -4.61 17.82
CA GLY A 163 -5.67 -3.57 18.84
C GLY A 163 -5.95 -4.11 20.24
N GLN A 164 -6.55 -5.31 20.36
CA GLN A 164 -6.67 -5.98 21.65
C GLN A 164 -5.30 -6.30 22.26
N SER A 165 -4.36 -6.79 21.45
CA SER A 165 -3.00 -7.07 21.91
C SER A 165 -2.23 -5.82 22.32
N LEU A 166 -2.38 -4.71 21.58
CA LEU A 166 -1.81 -3.41 21.94
C LEU A 166 -2.32 -2.94 23.31
N THR A 167 -3.63 -3.06 23.53
CA THR A 167 -4.26 -2.70 24.81
C THR A 167 -3.71 -3.56 25.95
N PHE A 168 -3.63 -4.87 25.75
CA PHE A 168 -3.09 -5.81 26.74
C PHE A 168 -1.64 -5.50 27.10
N PHE A 169 -0.77 -5.29 26.09
CA PHE A 169 0.63 -4.98 26.32
C PHE A 169 0.85 -3.60 26.97
N ALA A 170 0.04 -2.61 26.58
CA ALA A 170 0.05 -1.29 27.23
C ALA A 170 -0.30 -1.39 28.72
N GLN A 171 -1.33 -2.15 29.07
CA GLN A 171 -1.71 -2.38 30.47
C GLN A 171 -0.60 -3.09 31.26
N ALA A 172 -0.01 -4.15 30.69
CA ALA A 172 1.08 -4.87 31.32
C ALA A 172 2.29 -3.96 31.61
N LYS A 173 2.63 -3.09 30.65
CA LYS A 173 3.72 -2.10 30.78
C LYS A 173 3.41 -1.04 31.84
N GLN A 174 2.20 -0.50 31.87
CA GLN A 174 1.79 0.47 32.89
C GLN A 174 1.92 -0.11 34.29
N LEU A 175 1.43 -1.33 34.50
CA LEU A 175 1.53 -2.04 35.77
C LEU A 175 2.99 -2.32 36.17
N ALA A 176 3.86 -2.64 35.21
CA ALA A 176 5.27 -2.88 35.47
C ALA A 176 5.98 -1.61 35.99
N ASN A 177 5.62 -0.46 35.46
CA ASN A 177 6.20 0.84 35.81
C ASN A 177 5.61 1.44 37.11
N GLN A 178 4.35 1.17 37.42
CA GLN A 178 3.68 1.68 38.63
C GLN A 178 4.16 1.01 39.93
N SER A 179 4.75 -0.19 39.85
CA SER A 179 5.16 -0.98 41.04
C SER A 179 6.47 -0.50 41.69
N ASN A 180 6.86 0.76 41.49
CA ASN A 180 8.07 1.39 42.05
C ASN A 180 7.76 2.48 43.09
N GLU A 181 6.50 2.66 43.45
CA GLU A 181 6.05 3.38 44.65
C GLU A 181 5.63 2.37 45.73
#